data_AF-A0A9P5JQC4-F1
#
_entry.id   AF-A0A9P5JQC4-F1
#
_cell.length_a   1.000
_cell.length_b   1.000
_cell.length_c   1.000
_cell.angle_alpha   90.00
_cell.angle_beta   90.00
_cell.angle_gamma   90.00
#
_symmetry.space_group_name_H-M   'P 1'
#
loop_
_entity.id
_entity.type
_entity.pdbx_description
1 polymer ?
#
loop_
_entity_poly.entity_id
_entity_poly.type
_entity_poly.pdbx_seq_one_letter_code
_entity_poly.pdbx_strand_id
1 'polypeptide(L)'
;MVQDSAQTRLLNNLLKSTKEYTSSLTSLLVISHTSHSGLQAYASASNPSTVSAIFGVAQALQGADDALVRYAQEVDHWRERLKEVKAAEEEVANILRDREILVTRLIKVSSKKPTRDSVMSIPGSPNASVLSLNLTPQQRLSAAQAELQGCEKLLSEKQRQLDQIRSIAIRDGLEQRCNALATLG
;
A
#
# COMPACT_ATOMS: atom_id res chain seq x y z
N MET A 1 4.01 -18.77 -5.25
CA MET A 1 2.80 -18.04 -4.77
C MET A 1 2.74 -17.87 -3.24
N VAL A 2 3.48 -18.62 -2.42
CA VAL A 2 3.46 -18.48 -0.94
C VAL A 2 4.08 -17.15 -0.44
N GLN A 3 5.04 -16.60 -1.17
CA GLN A 3 5.84 -15.42 -0.78
C GLN A 3 5.03 -14.11 -0.72
N ASP A 4 3.96 -14.01 -1.52
CA ASP A 4 3.11 -12.81 -1.61
C ASP A 4 2.24 -12.65 -0.35
N SER A 5 1.68 -13.75 0.16
CA SER A 5 0.79 -13.73 1.34
C SER A 5 1.52 -13.37 2.64
N ALA A 6 2.79 -13.74 2.77
CA ALA A 6 3.61 -13.42 3.94
C ALA A 6 4.03 -11.95 3.92
N GLN A 7 4.42 -11.43 2.75
CA GLN A 7 4.79 -10.02 2.56
C GLN A 7 3.63 -9.08 2.89
N THR A 8 2.42 -9.35 2.37
CA THR A 8 1.24 -8.56 2.68
C THR A 8 0.92 -8.55 4.18
N ARG A 9 1.08 -9.68 4.88
CA ARG A 9 0.86 -9.75 6.34
C ARG A 9 1.85 -8.89 7.10
N LEU A 10 3.14 -8.96 6.73
CA LEU A 10 4.19 -8.16 7.36
C LEU A 10 3.96 -6.65 7.13
N LEU A 11 3.57 -6.24 5.92
CA LEU A 11 3.25 -4.85 5.62
C LEU A 11 2.06 -4.35 6.45
N ASN A 12 1.00 -5.15 6.60
CA ASN A 12 -0.14 -4.79 7.44
C ASN A 12 0.27 -4.65 8.92
N ASN A 13 1.13 -5.53 9.42
CA ASN A 13 1.67 -5.42 10.78
C ASN A 13 2.52 -4.15 10.96
N LEU A 14 3.33 -3.79 9.95
CA LEU A 14 4.10 -2.56 9.96
C LEU A 14 3.20 -1.31 9.96
N LEU A 15 2.17 -1.28 9.10
CA LEU A 15 1.18 -0.20 9.05
C LEU A 15 0.44 -0.03 10.39
N LYS A 16 0.09 -1.15 11.03
CA LYS A 16 -0.58 -1.17 12.33
C LYS A 16 0.33 -0.63 13.44
N SER A 17 1.52 -1.20 13.58
CA SER A 17 2.49 -0.78 14.61
C SER A 17 2.92 0.68 14.42
N THR A 18 3.08 1.15 13.18
CA THR A 18 3.39 2.56 12.91
C THR A 18 2.23 3.48 13.31
N LYS A 19 0.97 3.08 13.06
CA LYS A 19 -0.21 3.83 13.52
C LYS A 19 -0.25 3.96 15.04
N GLU A 20 -0.05 2.84 15.73
CA GLU A 20 -0.03 2.77 17.18
C GLU A 20 1.09 3.66 17.74
N TYR A 21 2.27 3.62 17.13
CA TYR A 21 3.41 4.46 17.49
C TYR A 21 3.10 5.95 17.33
N THR A 22 2.60 6.41 16.18
CA THR A 22 2.18 7.82 16.00
C THR A 22 1.12 8.22 17.02
N SER A 23 0.14 7.35 17.30
CA SER A 23 -0.88 7.62 18.31
C SER A 23 -0.27 7.80 19.71
N SER A 24 0.74 7.00 20.08
CA SER A 24 1.45 7.17 21.35
C SER A 24 2.22 8.48 21.41
N LEU A 25 2.87 8.89 20.32
CA LEU A 25 3.56 10.19 20.23
C LEU A 25 2.58 11.37 20.43
N THR A 26 1.43 11.33 19.77
CA THR A 26 0.39 12.36 19.94
C THR A 26 -0.13 12.41 21.37
N SER A 27 -0.37 11.26 22.00
CA SER A 27 -0.79 11.20 23.41
C SER A 27 0.28 11.78 24.36
N LEU A 28 1.57 11.51 24.09
CA LEU A 28 2.68 12.09 24.86
C LEU A 28 2.69 13.62 24.74
N LEU A 29 2.50 14.16 23.54
CA LEU A 29 2.47 15.61 23.30
C LEU A 29 1.33 16.30 24.06
N VAL A 30 0.15 15.67 24.17
CA VAL A 30 -0.97 16.21 24.97
C VAL A 30 -0.58 16.34 26.44
N ILE A 31 0.10 15.34 26.98
CA ILE A 31 0.57 15.35 28.37
C ILE A 31 1.67 16.41 28.54
N SER A 32 2.59 16.51 27.57
CA SER A 32 3.67 17.51 27.57
C SER A 32 3.12 18.94 27.59
N HIS A 33 2.17 19.27 26.71
CA HIS A 33 1.51 20.58 26.69
C HIS A 33 0.80 20.92 28.01
N THR A 34 0.18 19.93 28.65
CA THR A 34 -0.47 20.12 29.96
C THR A 34 0.56 20.43 31.04
N SER A 35 1.67 19.67 31.08
CA SER A 35 2.77 19.91 32.01
C SER A 35 3.42 21.27 31.79
N HIS A 36 3.65 21.65 30.54
CA HIS A 36 4.20 22.95 30.15
C HIS A 36 3.30 24.10 30.59
N SER A 37 1.99 23.99 30.37
CA SER A 37 1.01 25.00 30.81
C SER A 37 1.02 25.17 32.33
N GLY A 38 1.11 24.06 33.08
CA GLY A 38 1.28 24.08 34.53
C GLY A 38 2.58 24.75 34.98
N LEU A 39 3.69 24.49 34.26
CA LEU A 39 4.98 25.12 34.54
C LEU A 39 4.94 26.64 34.30
N GLN A 40 4.31 27.09 33.21
CA GLN A 40 4.13 28.52 32.94
C GLN A 40 3.25 29.20 34.00
N ALA A 41 2.16 28.55 34.42
CA ALA A 41 1.31 29.06 35.50
C ALA A 41 2.10 29.17 36.81
N TYR A 42 2.90 28.16 37.15
CA TYR A 42 3.79 28.19 38.31
C TYR A 42 4.85 29.31 38.21
N ALA A 43 5.44 29.50 37.03
CA ALA A 43 6.37 30.60 36.77
C ALA A 43 5.71 31.95 37.06
N SER A 44 4.49 32.16 36.59
CA SER A 44 3.76 33.43 36.77
C SER A 44 3.49 33.79 38.23
N ALA A 45 3.44 32.80 39.13
CA ALA A 45 3.24 32.98 40.57
C ALA A 45 4.56 33.05 41.37
N SER A 46 5.72 32.93 40.70
CA SER A 46 7.03 32.85 41.33
C SER A 46 7.72 34.20 41.46
N ASN A 47 8.79 34.26 42.26
CA ASN A 47 9.62 35.46 42.38
C ASN A 47 10.40 35.77 41.07
N PRO A 48 10.81 37.04 40.83
CA PRO A 48 11.35 37.45 39.53
C PRO A 48 12.63 36.71 39.08
N SER A 49 13.50 36.33 40.01
CA SER A 49 14.72 35.56 39.71
C SER A 49 14.41 34.14 39.25
N THR A 50 13.40 33.51 39.84
CA THR A 50 12.96 32.15 39.49
C THR A 50 12.16 32.12 38.19
N VAL A 51 11.38 33.18 37.91
CA VAL A 51 10.60 33.34 36.67
C VAL A 51 11.50 33.22 35.43
N SER A 52 12.64 33.93 35.40
CA SER A 52 13.54 33.91 34.23
C SER A 52 14.12 32.53 33.96
N ALA A 53 14.51 31.80 35.00
CA ALA A 53 15.00 30.44 34.86
C ALA A 53 13.92 29.48 34.36
N ILE A 54 12.70 29.58 34.91
CA ILE A 54 11.57 28.74 34.48
C ILE A 54 11.20 29.02 33.02
N PHE A 55 11.18 30.29 32.60
CA PHE A 55 10.90 30.63 31.19
C PHE A 55 11.93 30.03 30.22
N GLY A 56 13.23 30.07 30.57
CA GLY A 56 14.27 29.44 29.75
C GLY A 56 14.06 27.93 29.60
N VAL A 57 13.73 27.24 30.71
CA VAL A 57 13.42 25.80 30.69
C VAL A 57 12.16 25.52 29.89
N ALA A 58 11.09 26.31 30.09
CA ALA A 58 9.85 26.18 29.35
C ALA A 58 10.12 26.30 27.85
N GLN A 59 10.85 27.33 27.41
CA GLN A 59 11.17 27.53 26.00
C GLN A 59 11.94 26.34 25.40
N ALA A 60 12.91 25.76 26.14
CA ALA A 60 13.62 24.57 25.69
C ALA A 60 12.70 23.35 25.55
N LEU A 61 11.78 23.14 26.50
CA LEU A 61 10.79 22.07 26.43
C LEU A 61 9.83 22.25 25.25
N GLN A 62 9.39 23.49 24.98
CA GLN A 62 8.56 23.78 23.81
C GLN A 62 9.28 23.47 22.50
N GLY A 63 10.58 23.81 22.40
CA GLY A 63 11.38 23.45 21.22
C GLY A 63 11.47 21.94 21.00
N ALA A 64 11.59 21.17 22.08
CA ALA A 64 11.58 19.71 22.03
C ALA A 64 10.20 19.16 21.60
N ASP A 65 9.11 19.71 22.14
CA ASP A 65 7.74 19.36 21.73
C ASP A 65 7.50 19.65 20.24
N ASP A 66 7.93 20.82 19.75
CA ASP A 66 7.80 21.21 18.35
C ASP A 66 8.57 20.26 17.42
N ALA A 67 9.78 19.86 17.80
CA ALA A 67 10.58 18.90 17.05
C ALA A 67 9.94 17.49 17.08
N LEU A 68 9.31 17.11 18.20
CA LEU A 68 8.59 15.85 18.34
C LEU A 68 7.31 15.81 17.51
N VAL A 69 6.59 16.93 17.41
CA VAL A 69 5.44 17.08 16.49
C VAL A 69 5.87 16.81 15.05
N ARG A 70 6.98 17.42 14.60
CA ARG A 70 7.50 17.21 13.23
C ARG A 70 7.89 15.75 13.00
N TYR A 71 8.58 15.14 13.96
CA TYR A 71 8.93 13.72 13.85
C TYR A 71 7.68 12.82 13.78
N ALA A 72 6.66 13.07 14.59
CA ALA A 72 5.40 12.32 14.54
C ALA A 72 4.69 12.48 13.17
N GLN A 73 4.75 13.66 12.55
CA GLN A 73 4.23 13.90 11.20
C GLN A 73 4.99 13.09 10.15
N GLU A 74 6.32 13.08 10.20
CA GLU A 74 7.14 12.29 9.24
C GLU A 74 6.90 10.78 9.37
N VAL A 75 6.65 10.29 10.59
CA VAL A 75 6.27 8.89 10.82
C VAL A 75 4.92 8.58 10.16
N ASP A 76 3.93 9.48 10.25
CA ASP A 76 2.63 9.28 9.60
C ASP A 76 2.74 9.44 8.07
N HIS A 77 3.54 10.38 7.55
CA HIS A 77 3.81 10.49 6.12
C HIS A 77 4.45 9.24 5.55
N TRP A 78 5.41 8.64 6.25
CA TRP A 78 5.98 7.35 5.86
C TRP A 78 4.92 6.24 5.85
N ARG A 79 4.02 6.24 6.86
CA ARG A 79 2.91 5.30 6.92
C ARG A 79 1.97 5.43 5.74
N GLU A 80 1.66 6.64 5.27
CA GLU A 80 0.86 6.85 4.06
C GLU A 80 1.56 6.29 2.80
N ARG A 81 2.87 6.49 2.65
CA ARG A 81 3.65 5.87 1.55
C ARG A 81 3.61 4.33 1.60
N LEU A 82 3.64 3.74 2.80
CA LEU A 82 3.47 2.29 2.96
C LEU A 82 2.07 1.79 2.55
N LYS A 83 1.03 2.64 2.66
CA LYS A 83 -0.30 2.28 2.12
C LYS A 83 -0.31 2.30 0.59
N GLU A 84 0.44 3.20 -0.04
CA GLU A 84 0.60 3.19 -1.51
C GLU A 84 1.29 1.90 -1.98
N VAL A 85 2.32 1.43 -1.25
CA VAL A 85 2.93 0.12 -1.48
C VAL A 85 1.88 -0.98 -1.38
N LYS A 86 1.05 -0.98 -0.33
CA LYS A 86 -0.01 -1.98 -0.15
C LYS A 86 -1.00 -1.98 -1.31
N ALA A 87 -1.44 -0.80 -1.76
CA ALA A 87 -2.35 -0.69 -2.90
C ALA A 87 -1.73 -1.26 -4.18
N ALA A 88 -0.44 -0.98 -4.43
CA ALA A 88 0.28 -1.54 -5.57
C ALA A 88 0.45 -3.08 -5.48
N GLU A 89 0.66 -3.63 -4.27
CA GLU A 89 0.66 -5.08 -4.05
C GLU A 89 -0.69 -5.71 -4.37
N GLU A 90 -1.79 -5.08 -3.95
CA GLU A 90 -3.16 -5.53 -4.24
C GLU A 90 -3.45 -5.50 -5.76
N GLU A 91 -2.99 -4.48 -6.49
CA GLU A 91 -3.08 -4.42 -7.96
C GLU A 91 -2.34 -5.59 -8.63
N VAL A 92 -1.10 -5.86 -8.24
CA VAL A 92 -0.32 -6.99 -8.79
C VAL A 92 -0.99 -8.32 -8.46
N ALA A 93 -1.50 -8.49 -7.24
CA ALA A 93 -2.23 -9.69 -6.83
C ALA A 93 -3.52 -9.90 -7.64
N ASN A 94 -4.22 -8.82 -8.02
CA ASN A 94 -5.38 -8.90 -8.90
C ASN A 94 -5.00 -9.41 -10.30
N ILE A 95 -3.93 -8.86 -10.88
CA ILE A 95 -3.46 -9.27 -12.21
C ILE A 95 -2.96 -10.73 -12.19
N LEU A 96 -2.31 -11.17 -11.11
CA LEU A 96 -1.90 -12.56 -10.95
C LEU A 96 -3.11 -13.52 -10.93
N ARG A 97 -4.21 -13.14 -10.29
CA ARG A 97 -5.47 -13.91 -10.32
C ARG A 97 -6.07 -13.95 -11.72
N ASP A 98 -6.10 -12.82 -12.42
CA ASP A 98 -6.60 -12.77 -13.81
C ASP A 98 -5.75 -13.66 -14.72
N ARG A 99 -4.42 -13.64 -14.56
CA ARG A 99 -3.50 -14.54 -15.26
C ARG A 99 -3.84 -16.01 -15.00
N GLU A 100 -4.10 -16.40 -13.76
CA GLU A 100 -4.47 -17.78 -13.41
C GLU A 100 -5.80 -18.21 -14.06
N ILE A 101 -6.78 -17.30 -14.12
CA ILE A 101 -8.05 -17.52 -14.82
C ILE A 101 -7.81 -17.72 -16.33
N LEU A 102 -6.98 -16.88 -16.94
CA LEU A 102 -6.62 -16.96 -18.36
C LEU A 102 -5.88 -18.26 -18.69
N VAL A 103 -4.92 -18.67 -17.86
CA VAL A 103 -4.21 -19.95 -18.00
C VAL A 103 -5.19 -21.12 -17.90
N THR A 104 -6.09 -21.10 -16.92
CA THR A 104 -7.11 -22.14 -16.75
C THR A 104 -8.04 -22.20 -17.97
N ARG A 105 -8.44 -21.05 -18.53
CA ARG A 105 -9.24 -20.96 -19.75
C ARG A 105 -8.48 -21.52 -20.95
N LEU A 106 -7.20 -21.17 -21.10
CA LEU A 106 -6.34 -21.65 -22.18
C LEU A 106 -6.17 -23.18 -22.12
N ILE A 107 -5.95 -23.76 -20.94
CA ILE A 107 -5.88 -25.21 -20.74
C ILE A 107 -7.19 -25.87 -21.17
N LYS A 108 -8.35 -25.32 -20.79
CA LYS A 108 -9.68 -25.84 -21.18
C LYS A 108 -9.94 -25.76 -22.69
N VAL A 109 -9.42 -24.74 -23.38
CA VAL A 109 -9.55 -24.61 -24.84
C VAL A 109 -8.59 -25.57 -25.55
N SER A 110 -7.36 -25.73 -25.03
CA SER A 110 -6.35 -26.62 -25.59
C SER A 110 -6.63 -28.11 -25.36
N SER A 111 -7.38 -28.48 -24.31
CA SER A 111 -7.68 -29.89 -23.99
C SER A 111 -8.88 -30.46 -24.76
N LYS A 112 -9.68 -29.60 -25.39
CA LYS A 112 -10.77 -30.04 -26.29
C LYS A 112 -10.17 -30.54 -27.61
N LYS A 113 -9.95 -31.85 -27.70
CA LYS A 113 -9.65 -32.57 -28.94
C LYS A 113 -10.71 -32.21 -30.00
N PRO A 114 -10.36 -32.04 -31.28
CA PRO A 114 -11.35 -31.91 -32.34
C PRO A 114 -12.04 -33.27 -32.52
N THR A 115 -13.14 -33.51 -31.81
CA THR A 115 -14.02 -34.63 -32.11
C THR A 115 -14.67 -34.33 -33.45
N ARG A 116 -14.28 -35.12 -34.45
CA ARG A 116 -14.75 -35.06 -35.83
C ARG A 116 -16.15 -35.67 -35.91
N ASP A 117 -17.14 -35.03 -35.28
CA ASP A 117 -18.53 -35.46 -35.40
C ASP A 117 -19.18 -34.78 -36.60
N SER A 118 -19.14 -35.57 -37.67
CA SER A 118 -19.99 -35.61 -38.84
C SER A 118 -21.28 -34.79 -38.77
N VAL A 119 -21.42 -33.93 -39.78
CA VAL A 119 -22.64 -33.49 -40.43
C VAL A 119 -23.85 -34.41 -40.18
N MET A 120 -24.83 -33.92 -39.42
CA MET A 120 -26.26 -34.01 -39.77
C MET A 120 -27.07 -33.20 -38.74
N SER A 121 -27.36 -31.94 -39.08
CA SER A 121 -28.24 -31.07 -38.30
C SER A 121 -29.64 -31.09 -38.90
N ILE A 122 -30.56 -31.64 -38.12
CA ILE A 122 -32.02 -31.59 -38.28
C ILE A 122 -32.48 -30.13 -38.04
N PRO A 123 -33.46 -29.59 -38.80
CA PRO A 123 -33.91 -28.22 -38.60
C PRO A 123 -34.95 -28.14 -37.46
N GLY A 124 -34.68 -27.35 -36.43
CA GLY A 124 -35.68 -27.06 -35.41
C GLY A 124 -35.23 -26.10 -34.30
N SER A 125 -35.86 -24.93 -34.28
CA SER A 125 -36.03 -23.98 -33.17
C SER A 125 -35.14 -22.71 -33.18
N PRO A 126 -35.76 -21.51 -33.35
CA PRO A 126 -35.10 -20.22 -33.21
C PRO A 126 -35.29 -19.70 -31.78
N ASN A 127 -34.22 -19.62 -31.00
CA ASN A 127 -34.05 -18.62 -29.92
C ASN A 127 -32.75 -18.90 -29.17
N ALA A 128 -31.65 -18.32 -29.65
CA ALA A 128 -30.51 -17.99 -28.81
C ALA A 128 -29.69 -16.93 -29.55
N SER A 129 -29.91 -15.67 -29.19
CA SER A 129 -29.00 -14.57 -29.51
C SER A 129 -27.70 -14.77 -28.71
N VAL A 130 -26.87 -15.71 -29.17
CA VAL A 130 -25.47 -15.77 -28.78
C VAL A 130 -24.70 -15.08 -29.90
N LEU A 131 -24.04 -13.97 -29.56
CA LEU A 131 -22.96 -13.35 -30.36
C LEU A 131 -21.75 -14.31 -30.43
N SER A 132 -22.00 -15.54 -30.89
CA SER A 132 -20.97 -16.51 -31.22
C SER A 132 -20.32 -16.02 -32.50
N LEU A 133 -19.29 -15.20 -32.34
CA LEU A 133 -18.26 -15.04 -33.35
C LEU A 133 -17.85 -16.46 -33.76
N ASN A 134 -18.14 -16.82 -35.03
CA ASN A 134 -17.81 -18.10 -35.66
C ASN A 134 -16.28 -18.25 -35.83
N LEU A 135 -15.53 -18.05 -34.75
CA LEU A 135 -14.10 -18.25 -34.68
C LEU A 135 -13.85 -19.75 -34.66
N THR A 136 -13.03 -20.19 -35.61
CA THR A 136 -12.49 -21.56 -35.61
C THR A 136 -11.78 -21.85 -34.29
N PRO A 137 -11.69 -23.12 -33.84
CA PRO A 137 -10.93 -23.49 -32.65
C PRO A 137 -9.50 -22.92 -32.63
N GLN A 138 -8.87 -22.84 -33.81
CA GLN A 138 -7.56 -22.23 -34.03
C GLN A 138 -7.55 -20.72 -33.69
N GLN A 139 -8.56 -19.98 -34.15
CA GLN A 139 -8.70 -18.54 -33.87
C GLN A 139 -9.04 -18.27 -32.40
N ARG A 140 -9.83 -19.13 -31.75
CA ARG A 140 -10.12 -19.01 -30.30
C ARG A 140 -8.89 -19.25 -29.44
N LEU A 141 -8.05 -20.21 -29.83
CA LEU A 141 -6.78 -20.48 -29.15
C LEU A 141 -5.79 -19.32 -29.33
N SER A 142 -5.67 -18.79 -30.56
CA SER A 142 -4.84 -17.62 -30.85
C SER A 142 -5.29 -16.38 -30.08
N ALA A 143 -6.61 -16.12 -30.00
CA ALA A 143 -7.15 -15.02 -29.20
C ALA A 143 -6.86 -15.18 -27.70
N ALA A 144 -7.03 -16.38 -27.14
CA ALA A 144 -6.72 -16.65 -25.73
C ALA A 144 -5.22 -16.52 -25.42
N GLN A 145 -4.35 -16.88 -26.37
CA GLN A 145 -2.90 -16.66 -26.25
C GLN A 145 -2.54 -15.17 -26.29
N ALA A 146 -3.16 -14.39 -27.18
CA ALA A 146 -2.95 -12.95 -27.26
C ALA A 146 -3.40 -12.21 -25.98
N GLU A 147 -4.54 -12.61 -25.41
CA GLU A 147 -5.07 -12.09 -24.13
C GLU A 147 -4.09 -12.38 -22.98
N LEU A 148 -3.57 -13.61 -22.90
CA LEU A 148 -2.58 -14.00 -21.89
C LEU A 148 -1.27 -13.21 -22.04
N GLN A 149 -0.77 -13.04 -23.25
CA GLN A 149 0.44 -12.24 -23.51
C GLN A 149 0.24 -10.76 -23.12
N GLY A 150 -0.93 -10.20 -23.37
CA GLY A 150 -1.29 -8.85 -22.92
C GLY A 150 -1.28 -8.73 -21.40
N CYS A 151 -1.86 -9.72 -20.71
CA CYS A 151 -1.85 -9.79 -19.25
C CYS A 151 -0.42 -9.90 -18.69
N GLU A 152 0.46 -10.71 -19.29
CA GLU A 152 1.85 -10.86 -18.86
C GLU A 152 2.68 -9.58 -19.04
N LYS A 153 2.46 -8.83 -20.13
CA LYS A 153 3.08 -7.51 -20.32
C LYS A 153 2.64 -6.52 -19.24
N LEU A 154 1.34 -6.46 -18.96
CA LEU A 154 0.81 -5.60 -17.91
C LEU A 154 1.35 -5.99 -16.52
N LEU A 155 1.42 -7.28 -16.23
CA LEU A 155 1.97 -7.80 -14.98
C LEU A 155 3.44 -7.38 -14.80
N SER A 156 4.26 -7.52 -15.84
CA SER A 156 5.68 -7.12 -15.80
C SER A 156 5.84 -5.63 -15.53
N GLU A 157 5.02 -4.79 -16.17
CA GLU A 157 5.06 -3.34 -15.94
C GLU A 157 4.62 -2.98 -14.52
N LYS A 158 3.55 -3.60 -14.02
CA LYS A 158 3.05 -3.35 -12.66
C LYS A 158 4.00 -3.86 -11.57
N GLN A 159 4.71 -4.96 -11.80
CA GLN A 159 5.77 -5.42 -10.90
C GLN A 159 6.93 -4.43 -10.84
N ARG A 160 7.37 -3.89 -11.99
CA ARG A 160 8.40 -2.84 -12.05
C ARG A 160 7.96 -1.59 -11.29
N GLN A 161 6.71 -1.17 -11.48
CA GLN A 161 6.13 -0.03 -10.76
C GLN A 161 6.09 -0.28 -9.24
N LEU A 162 5.68 -1.47 -8.81
CA LEU A 162 5.65 -1.86 -7.40
C LEU A 162 7.05 -1.79 -6.76
N ASP A 163 8.08 -2.30 -7.44
CA ASP A 163 9.45 -2.25 -6.92
C ASP A 163 9.96 -0.81 -6.80
N GLN A 164 9.60 0.06 -7.75
CA GLN A 164 9.93 1.48 -7.68
C GLN A 164 9.24 2.16 -6.48
N ILE A 165 7.93 1.95 -6.31
CA ILE A 165 7.16 2.52 -5.19
C ILE A 165 7.73 2.03 -3.85
N ARG A 166 8.05 0.73 -3.73
CA ARG A 166 8.70 0.17 -2.54
C ARG A 166 10.03 0.83 -2.24
N SER A 167 10.89 0.99 -3.25
CA SER A 167 12.20 1.61 -3.07
C SER A 167 12.09 3.06 -2.60
N ILE A 168 11.18 3.83 -3.18
CA ILE A 168 10.92 5.23 -2.82
C ILE A 168 10.34 5.31 -1.40
N ALA A 169 9.31 4.52 -1.10
CA ALA A 169 8.65 4.53 0.21
C ALA A 169 9.62 4.18 1.35
N ILE A 170 10.53 3.22 1.13
CA ILE A 170 11.54 2.84 2.12
C ILE A 170 12.63 3.90 2.21
N ARG A 171 13.24 4.31 1.10
CA ARG A 171 14.38 5.23 1.09
C ARG A 171 13.99 6.60 1.60
N ASP A 172 13.06 7.26 0.91
CA ASP A 172 12.70 8.65 1.17
C ASP A 172 11.95 8.76 2.50
N GLY A 173 11.13 7.76 2.81
CA GLY A 173 10.40 7.70 4.07
C GLY A 173 11.30 7.52 5.29
N LEU A 174 12.33 6.67 5.20
CA LEU A 174 13.30 6.54 6.28
C LEU A 174 14.23 7.74 6.36
N GLU A 175 14.65 8.32 5.22
CA GLU A 175 15.46 9.53 5.19
C GLU A 175 14.75 10.70 5.89
N GLN A 176 13.49 10.97 5.54
CA GLN A 176 12.69 12.04 6.17
C GLN A 176 12.53 11.81 7.67
N ARG A 177 12.23 10.58 8.08
CA ARG A 177 12.14 10.21 9.51
C ARG A 177 13.47 10.39 10.24
N CYS A 178 14.58 9.97 9.66
CA CYS A 178 15.91 10.14 10.24
C CYS A 178 16.30 11.61 10.36
N ASN A 179 15.98 12.43 9.35
CA ASN A 179 16.23 13.87 9.39
C ASN A 179 15.41 14.54 10.50
N ALA A 180 14.12 14.21 10.62
CA ALA A 180 13.29 14.73 11.71
C ALA A 180 13.75 14.22 13.09
N LEU A 181 14.20 12.96 13.18
CA LEU A 181 14.78 12.42 14.40
C LEU A 181 16.07 13.15 14.80
N ALA A 182 16.93 13.50 13.84
CA ALA A 182 18.15 14.26 14.12
C ALA A 182 17.85 15.67 14.66
N THR A 183 16.69 16.25 14.33
CA THR A 183 16.29 17.56 14.89
C THR A 183 15.78 17.48 16.32
N LEU A 184 15.55 16.27 16.87
CA LEU A 184 15.18 16.08 18.28
C LEU A 184 16.38 16.14 19.24
N GLY A 185 17.63 16.08 18.75
CA GLY A 185 18.84 16.03 19.56
C GLY A 185 20.09 16.44 18.81
#